data_AF-A0A8G1UBV2-F1
#
_entry.id   AF-A0A8G1UBV2-F1
#
_cell.length_a   1.000
_cell.length_b   1.000
_cell.length_c   1.000
_cell.angle_alpha   90.00
_cell.angle_beta   90.00
_cell.angle_gamma   90.00
#
_symmetry.space_group_name_H-M   'P 1'
#
loop_
_entity.id
_entity.type
_entity.pdbx_description
1 polymer ?
#
loop_
_entity_poly.entity_id
_entity_poly.type
_entity_poly.pdbx_seq_one_letter_code
_entity_poly.pdbx_strand_id
1 'polypeptide(L)'
;MSHRSTTLLRLLVPAALAAGALVPLSAGVASAAQPICLSGNLQFDYQSAEAGTTKPTLTRAARNASVELWGREKSTDTDHKLNTDTQLTGAADGSFNLCYTPVGTTAMDHLFVRFATRSNQVWRVADATGTVYTYDTPTQSNISTSLALGTVKPATAARAWHAFDTVNLLWSHRANSTTPCWTAAEANAATCTTLTVRWQSGSTDGPWYDLSNTVHLADADPDSEHTVLHESGHFFQNRLYNSTFPTVTNCSPHYIQAVSSATCAWTEGFADSAAAYLLGDQRYVWSDGSSYPFTPAAGWQTGDQVQGNVDGALLRLWNQVDGSWDRTVATLASHTPATFADWFKNVRPTAVPPLSTTGTALTALDTNAINYGPTVVGDNAYHALSNGGGVALQRGGTCSGSIPSVAEFAALDTTRASQRWKFTANGDGTVRIYDSCLIPLYLTAPTTAGGQISLTAVNLGAANQKWQVTQNSSGTYTLTNPATGFALDGNATAGQAVTANTASAASAGQNWASVFSIS
;
A
#
# COMPACT_ATOMS: atom_id res chain seq x y z
N MET A 1 5.84 -83.17 33.82
CA MET A 1 6.29 -81.78 33.67
C MET A 1 7.14 -81.45 34.91
N SER A 2 8.39 -81.93 34.96
CA SER A 2 9.64 -81.19 34.65
C SER A 2 9.86 -80.00 35.59
N HIS A 3 10.93 -79.82 36.37
CA HIS A 3 12.10 -80.60 36.82
C HIS A 3 12.77 -79.75 37.92
N ARG A 4 13.37 -80.37 38.96
CA ARG A 4 14.65 -80.06 39.68
C ARG A 4 15.03 -78.58 40.00
N SER A 5 15.65 -78.16 41.10
CA SER A 5 16.45 -78.77 42.18
C SER A 5 16.90 -77.66 43.17
N THR A 6 16.96 -77.96 44.48
CA THR A 6 17.98 -77.60 45.54
C THR A 6 18.71 -76.22 45.50
N THR A 7 19.02 -75.49 46.59
CA THR A 7 19.76 -75.87 47.83
C THR A 7 19.99 -74.67 48.81
N LEU A 8 20.22 -74.98 50.11
CA LEU A 8 21.02 -74.30 51.18
C LEU A 8 20.63 -72.89 51.69
N LEU A 9 20.23 -72.65 52.96
CA LEU A 9 20.90 -72.78 54.28
C LEU A 9 21.93 -71.67 54.60
N ARG A 10 21.60 -70.74 55.52
CA ARG A 10 22.30 -70.49 56.83
C ARG A 10 21.90 -69.17 57.51
N LEU A 11 21.69 -69.27 58.83
CA LEU A 11 21.64 -68.20 59.83
C LEU A 11 22.99 -67.46 59.97
N LEU A 12 22.95 -66.20 60.46
CA LEU A 12 23.82 -65.56 61.49
C LEU A 12 23.37 -64.08 61.63
N VAL A 13 22.72 -63.66 62.73
CA VAL A 13 23.27 -63.11 64.00
C VAL A 13 24.03 -61.77 63.83
N PRO A 14 23.75 -60.75 64.67
CA PRO A 14 24.05 -59.35 64.40
C PRO A 14 25.43 -58.93 64.92
N ALA A 15 26.03 -57.92 64.30
CA ALA A 15 27.17 -57.20 64.86
C ALA A 15 26.85 -55.70 64.90
N ALA A 16 26.68 -55.21 66.12
CA ALA A 16 26.60 -53.79 66.43
C ALA A 16 27.95 -53.11 66.12
N LEU A 17 27.92 -51.97 65.44
CA LEU A 17 29.05 -51.06 65.32
C LEU A 17 28.59 -49.62 65.53
N ALA A 18 29.01 -49.10 66.68
CA ALA A 18 29.36 -47.73 67.02
C ALA A 18 28.51 -46.59 66.40
N ALA A 19 27.66 -46.01 67.25
CA ALA A 19 27.08 -44.68 67.05
C ALA A 19 28.19 -43.61 67.13
N GLY A 20 28.75 -43.24 65.98
CA GLY A 20 29.39 -41.94 65.81
C GLY A 20 28.30 -40.87 65.75
N ALA A 21 28.38 -39.88 66.62
CA ALA A 21 27.51 -38.71 66.57
C ALA A 21 27.75 -37.96 65.25
N LEU A 22 26.95 -38.27 64.23
CA LEU A 22 26.79 -37.43 63.05
C LEU A 22 26.06 -36.19 63.51
N VAL A 23 26.80 -35.09 63.70
CA VAL A 23 26.21 -33.76 63.64
C VAL A 23 25.55 -33.66 62.26
N PRO A 24 24.23 -33.50 62.15
CA PRO A 24 23.65 -33.19 60.86
C PRO A 24 24.17 -31.79 60.50
N LEU A 25 25.17 -31.73 59.63
CA LEU A 25 25.38 -30.57 58.78
C LEU A 25 24.05 -30.40 58.04
N SER A 26 23.19 -29.54 58.57
CA SER A 26 22.13 -28.93 57.80
C SER A 26 22.85 -28.13 56.72
N ALA A 27 23.11 -28.76 55.57
CA ALA A 27 23.28 -28.03 54.34
C ALA A 27 22.03 -27.17 54.26
N GLY A 28 22.19 -25.86 54.52
CA GLY A 28 21.12 -24.91 54.29
C GLY A 28 20.59 -25.18 52.91
N VAL A 29 19.29 -25.46 52.81
CA VAL A 29 18.61 -25.60 51.53
C VAL A 29 19.00 -24.40 50.69
N ALA A 30 19.81 -24.62 49.65
CA ALA A 30 20.18 -23.57 48.72
C ALA A 30 18.86 -23.03 48.16
N SER A 31 18.52 -21.79 48.50
CA SER A 31 17.34 -21.13 47.95
C SER A 31 17.53 -21.12 46.44
N ALA A 32 16.68 -21.85 45.72
CA ALA A 32 16.69 -21.84 44.27
C ALA A 32 16.52 -20.39 43.80
N ALA A 33 17.46 -19.91 42.99
CA ALA A 33 17.37 -18.58 42.40
C ALA A 33 16.03 -18.45 41.67
N GLN A 34 15.33 -17.36 41.92
CA GLN A 34 14.06 -17.06 41.26
C GLN A 34 14.34 -16.33 39.94
N PRO A 35 13.50 -16.51 38.91
CA PRO A 35 13.58 -15.68 37.72
C PRO A 35 13.42 -14.20 38.07
N ILE A 36 14.34 -13.38 37.59
CA ILE A 36 14.29 -11.91 37.67
C ILE A 36 13.90 -11.41 36.29
N CYS A 37 12.77 -10.73 36.21
CA CYS A 37 12.23 -10.20 34.96
C CYS A 37 12.31 -8.68 34.87
N LEU A 38 12.61 -8.15 33.68
CA LEU A 38 12.35 -6.76 33.31
C LEU A 38 11.18 -6.72 32.33
N SER A 39 10.18 -5.89 32.64
CA SER A 39 8.99 -5.73 31.82
C SER A 39 8.63 -4.26 31.59
N GLY A 40 7.86 -3.99 30.53
CA GLY A 40 7.44 -2.63 30.18
C GLY A 40 6.91 -2.52 28.76
N ASN A 41 6.89 -1.30 28.23
CA ASN A 41 6.51 -1.01 26.85
C ASN A 41 7.55 -0.11 26.18
N LEU A 42 7.96 -0.45 24.96
CA LEU A 42 8.78 0.42 24.12
C LEU A 42 7.87 1.36 23.31
N GLN A 43 8.05 2.66 23.50
CA GLN A 43 7.42 3.70 22.69
C GLN A 43 8.47 4.63 22.10
N PHE A 44 8.09 5.43 21.11
CA PHE A 44 8.92 6.49 20.56
C PHE A 44 8.06 7.72 20.26
N ASP A 45 8.70 8.89 20.29
CA ASP A 45 8.10 10.15 19.87
C ASP A 45 8.52 10.45 18.44
N TYR A 46 7.63 10.99 17.62
CA TYR A 46 7.88 11.29 16.21
C TYR A 46 7.11 12.53 15.75
N GLN A 47 7.53 13.16 14.66
CA GLN A 47 6.79 14.24 14.01
C GLN A 47 5.87 13.62 12.95
N SER A 48 4.56 13.88 12.99
CA SER A 48 3.62 13.28 12.04
C SER A 48 3.24 14.23 10.92
N ALA A 49 3.65 13.92 9.69
CA ALA A 49 3.18 14.61 8.49
C ALA A 49 1.69 14.33 8.20
N GLU A 50 1.19 13.16 8.58
CA GLU A 50 -0.22 12.75 8.40
C GLU A 50 -1.17 13.68 9.14
N ALA A 51 -0.72 14.22 10.29
CA ALA A 51 -1.45 15.19 11.10
C ALA A 51 -1.37 16.64 10.56
N GLY A 52 -0.75 16.84 9.40
CA GLY A 52 -0.70 18.11 8.66
C GLY A 52 0.65 18.83 8.76
N THR A 53 0.75 19.97 8.08
CA THR A 53 2.00 20.71 7.86
C THR A 53 2.66 21.26 9.13
N THR A 54 1.94 21.32 10.26
CA THR A 54 2.53 21.69 11.57
C THR A 54 3.35 20.56 12.18
N LYS A 55 3.20 19.33 11.67
CA LYS A 55 3.88 18.11 12.10
C LYS A 55 3.98 17.94 13.62
N PRO A 56 2.84 17.85 14.34
CA PRO A 56 2.88 17.73 15.79
C PRO A 56 3.66 16.49 16.24
N THR A 57 4.29 16.59 17.42
CA THR A 57 4.91 15.44 18.07
C THR A 57 3.83 14.49 18.57
N LEU A 58 3.84 13.25 18.08
CA LEU A 58 2.99 12.16 18.55
C LEU A 58 3.84 11.05 19.19
N THR A 59 3.20 10.18 19.95
CA THR A 59 3.84 9.01 20.56
C THR A 59 3.19 7.74 20.03
N ARG A 60 4.00 6.72 19.70
CA ARG A 60 3.52 5.39 19.30
C ARG A 60 4.38 4.28 19.92
N ALA A 61 3.80 3.09 20.02
CA ALA A 61 4.54 1.88 20.37
C ALA A 61 5.47 1.44 19.22
N ALA A 62 6.67 0.95 19.54
CA ALA A 62 7.51 0.25 18.57
C ALA A 62 7.16 -1.24 18.58
N ARG A 63 6.40 -1.69 17.59
CA ARG A 63 5.88 -3.06 17.49
C ARG A 63 6.87 -3.96 16.76
N ASN A 64 6.95 -5.22 17.17
CA ASN A 64 7.80 -6.23 16.55
C ASN A 64 9.30 -5.85 16.46
N ALA A 65 9.78 -5.01 17.37
CA ALA A 65 11.21 -4.68 17.48
C ALA A 65 11.95 -5.78 18.24
N SER A 66 13.15 -6.13 17.79
CA SER A 66 14.03 -7.06 18.51
C SER A 66 14.28 -6.54 19.92
N VAL A 67 14.13 -7.42 20.91
CA VAL A 67 14.33 -7.13 22.32
C VAL A 67 15.17 -8.22 22.98
N GLU A 68 16.16 -7.80 23.76
CA GLU A 68 17.16 -8.66 24.39
C GLU A 68 17.40 -8.24 25.84
N LEU A 69 17.63 -9.23 26.70
CA LEU A 69 18.00 -9.00 28.09
C LEU A 69 19.51 -9.05 28.21
N TRP A 70 20.12 -8.00 28.75
CA TRP A 70 21.56 -7.90 28.91
C TRP A 70 21.91 -7.61 30.36
N GLY A 71 23.06 -8.10 30.80
CA GLY A 71 23.54 -7.84 32.15
C GLY A 71 24.59 -8.83 32.59
N ARG A 72 24.76 -8.91 33.91
CA ARG A 72 25.73 -9.78 34.57
C ARG A 72 25.36 -10.05 36.02
N GLU A 73 25.75 -11.22 36.52
CA GLU A 73 25.46 -11.63 37.90
C GLU A 73 26.37 -10.96 38.92
N LYS A 74 27.68 -10.85 38.63
CA LYS A 74 28.67 -10.28 39.56
C LYS A 74 29.30 -9.02 38.98
N SER A 75 29.77 -8.14 39.86
CA SER A 75 30.49 -6.91 39.48
C SER A 75 31.82 -7.17 38.76
N THR A 76 32.34 -8.40 38.83
CA THR A 76 33.57 -8.83 38.14
C THR A 76 33.32 -9.38 36.74
N ASP A 77 32.06 -9.64 36.39
CA ASP A 77 31.70 -10.22 35.11
C ASP A 77 31.54 -9.11 34.05
N THR A 78 31.48 -9.49 32.77
CA THR A 78 31.19 -8.55 31.67
C THR A 78 29.72 -8.67 31.29
N ASP A 79 29.09 -7.53 30.95
CA ASP A 79 27.73 -7.54 30.41
C ASP A 79 27.65 -8.39 29.14
N HIS A 80 26.68 -9.28 29.11
CA HIS A 80 26.40 -10.16 27.98
C HIS A 80 24.89 -10.34 27.82
N LYS A 81 24.49 -10.84 26.65
CA LYS A 81 23.10 -11.23 26.40
C LYS A 81 22.76 -12.46 27.24
N LEU A 82 21.67 -12.36 28.00
CA LEU A 82 21.23 -13.36 28.97
C LEU A 82 20.18 -14.31 28.41
N ASN A 83 19.35 -13.84 27.47
CA ASN A 83 18.41 -14.70 26.74
C ASN A 83 19.08 -15.36 25.52
N THR A 84 18.78 -16.64 25.27
CA THR A 84 19.35 -17.38 24.13
C THR A 84 18.76 -16.92 22.80
N ASP A 85 17.45 -16.65 22.76
CA ASP A 85 16.73 -16.23 21.56
C ASP A 85 16.39 -14.74 21.62
N THR A 86 16.56 -14.03 20.49
CA THR A 86 16.04 -12.67 20.35
C THR A 86 14.51 -12.73 20.35
N GLN A 87 13.88 -12.00 21.27
CA GLN A 87 12.42 -11.87 21.32
C GLN A 87 12.00 -10.61 20.54
N LEU A 88 10.70 -10.44 20.34
CA LEU A 88 10.14 -9.22 19.76
C LEU A 88 9.26 -8.49 20.79
N THR A 89 9.21 -7.17 20.70
CA THR A 89 8.19 -6.39 21.40
C THR A 89 6.80 -6.76 20.89
N GLY A 90 5.79 -6.62 21.75
CA GLY A 90 4.40 -6.97 21.47
C GLY A 90 3.89 -6.31 20.20
N ALA A 91 3.27 -7.11 19.33
CA ALA A 91 2.77 -6.68 18.03
C ALA A 91 1.63 -5.63 18.11
N ALA A 92 0.97 -5.49 19.26
CA ALA A 92 -0.12 -4.55 19.47
C ALA A 92 0.34 -3.25 20.16
N ASP A 93 1.23 -3.34 21.14
CA ASP A 93 1.46 -2.28 22.13
C ASP A 93 2.94 -2.07 22.52
N GLY A 94 3.87 -2.75 21.84
CA GLY A 94 5.30 -2.66 22.12
C GLY A 94 5.72 -3.23 23.48
N SER A 95 4.88 -4.06 24.10
CA SER A 95 5.17 -4.67 25.40
C SER A 95 6.36 -5.63 25.36
N PHE A 96 7.08 -5.77 26.47
CA PHE A 96 8.12 -6.78 26.64
C PHE A 96 8.10 -7.32 28.07
N ASN A 97 8.53 -8.57 28.25
CA ASN A 97 8.76 -9.20 29.54
C ASN A 97 9.86 -10.25 29.40
N LEU A 98 11.07 -9.90 29.84
CA LEU A 98 12.26 -10.72 29.69
C LEU A 98 12.76 -11.18 31.04
N CYS A 99 12.96 -12.48 31.22
CA CYS A 99 13.36 -13.06 32.49
C CYS A 99 14.70 -13.79 32.37
N TYR A 100 15.50 -13.73 33.43
CA TYR A 100 16.70 -14.54 33.61
C TYR A 100 16.73 -15.13 35.02
N THR A 101 17.15 -16.38 35.14
CA THR A 101 17.36 -17.03 36.43
C THR A 101 18.86 -17.07 36.71
N PRO A 102 19.35 -16.32 37.71
CA PRO A 102 20.77 -16.36 38.08
C PRO A 102 21.23 -17.79 38.44
N VAL A 103 22.42 -18.17 38.01
CA VAL A 103 22.99 -19.51 38.16
C VAL A 103 24.05 -19.55 39.26
N GLY A 104 24.86 -18.49 39.38
CA GLY A 104 25.95 -18.40 40.35
C GLY A 104 25.63 -17.51 41.56
N THR A 105 24.46 -16.90 41.59
CA THR A 105 24.02 -15.89 42.56
C THR A 105 22.50 -15.97 42.78
N THR A 106 21.95 -15.11 43.64
CA THR A 106 20.50 -14.93 43.83
C THR A 106 20.01 -13.57 43.36
N ALA A 107 20.88 -12.78 42.75
CA ALA A 107 20.64 -11.39 42.33
C ALA A 107 21.55 -11.04 41.14
N MET A 108 21.14 -10.05 40.35
CA MET A 108 21.95 -9.48 39.27
C MET A 108 22.70 -8.24 39.77
N ASP A 109 24.00 -8.14 39.49
CA ASP A 109 24.75 -6.90 39.63
C ASP A 109 24.17 -5.83 38.71
N HIS A 110 24.03 -6.15 37.42
CA HIS A 110 23.48 -5.26 36.40
C HIS A 110 22.44 -5.99 35.54
N LEU A 111 21.35 -5.31 35.20
CA LEU A 111 20.35 -5.78 34.23
C LEU A 111 19.80 -4.60 33.42
N PHE A 112 19.65 -4.77 32.11
CA PHE A 112 19.00 -3.80 31.23
C PHE A 112 18.41 -4.49 30.00
N VAL A 113 17.52 -3.79 29.30
CA VAL A 113 16.90 -4.26 28.07
C VAL A 113 17.51 -3.51 26.89
N ARG A 114 17.92 -4.25 25.86
CA ARG A 114 18.39 -3.72 24.58
C ARG A 114 17.34 -3.96 23.51
N PHE A 115 16.98 -2.89 22.81
CA PHE A 115 16.10 -2.93 21.65
C PHE A 115 16.89 -2.65 20.38
N ALA A 116 16.41 -3.13 19.23
CA ALA A 116 16.94 -2.78 17.92
C ALA A 116 15.83 -2.59 16.88
N THR A 117 16.03 -1.68 15.92
CA THR A 117 15.15 -1.47 14.75
C THR A 117 15.28 -2.61 13.73
N ARG A 118 15.00 -3.83 14.20
CA ARG A 118 15.05 -5.08 13.44
C ARG A 118 13.89 -5.96 13.87
N SER A 119 13.24 -6.61 12.92
CA SER A 119 12.28 -7.68 13.19
C SER A 119 12.83 -8.96 12.56
N ASN A 120 13.39 -9.84 13.40
CA ASN A 120 14.00 -11.09 12.98
C ASN A 120 14.90 -10.92 11.73
N GLN A 121 14.57 -11.61 10.63
CA GLN A 121 15.24 -11.51 9.34
C GLN A 121 14.36 -10.87 8.24
N VAL A 122 13.23 -10.26 8.61
CA VAL A 122 12.21 -9.81 7.64
C VAL A 122 12.31 -8.32 7.31
N TRP A 123 12.57 -7.45 8.28
CA TRP A 123 12.95 -6.06 8.02
C TRP A 123 13.84 -5.44 9.09
N ARG A 124 14.51 -4.35 8.70
CA ARG A 124 15.31 -3.51 9.60
C ARG A 124 15.40 -2.07 9.09
N VAL A 125 15.70 -1.16 10.01
CA VAL A 125 16.17 0.19 9.69
C VAL A 125 17.64 0.28 10.10
N ALA A 126 18.49 0.76 9.20
CA ALA A 126 19.93 0.86 9.40
C ALA A 126 20.50 2.14 8.77
N ASP A 127 21.65 2.57 9.26
CA ASP A 127 22.38 3.71 8.69
C ASP A 127 23.09 3.35 7.36
N ALA A 128 23.83 4.30 6.78
CA ALA A 128 24.56 4.09 5.53
C ALA A 128 25.64 2.99 5.60
N THR A 129 26.11 2.64 6.80
CA THR A 129 27.08 1.54 7.03
C THR A 129 26.40 0.18 7.19
N GLY A 130 25.06 0.15 7.27
CA GLY A 130 24.28 -1.05 7.56
C GLY A 130 24.15 -1.35 9.05
N THR A 131 24.54 -0.41 9.92
CA THR A 131 24.39 -0.55 11.38
C THR A 131 22.94 -0.26 11.78
N VAL A 132 22.33 -1.19 12.51
CA VAL A 132 20.96 -1.08 13.00
C VAL A 132 20.93 -0.15 14.22
N TYR A 133 19.89 0.68 14.34
CA TYR A 133 19.69 1.54 15.49
C TYR A 133 19.30 0.73 16.72
N THR A 134 19.97 0.98 17.84
CA THR A 134 19.70 0.31 19.12
C THR A 134 19.35 1.30 20.21
N TYR A 135 18.64 0.82 21.22
CA TYR A 135 18.33 1.57 22.44
C TYR A 135 18.47 0.66 23.66
N ASP A 136 19.28 1.08 24.62
CA ASP A 136 19.42 0.41 25.91
C ASP A 136 18.66 1.18 26.97
N THR A 137 17.84 0.48 27.76
CA THR A 137 17.20 1.09 28.94
C THR A 137 18.25 1.50 29.97
N PRO A 138 17.95 2.43 30.90
CA PRO A 138 18.79 2.68 32.05
C PRO A 138 19.12 1.39 32.78
N THR A 139 20.41 1.18 33.07
CA THR A 139 20.87 -0.01 33.79
C THR A 139 20.31 -0.03 35.21
N GLN A 140 19.76 -1.18 35.57
CA GLN A 140 19.25 -1.45 36.89
C GLN A 140 20.32 -2.24 37.66
N SER A 141 20.67 -1.77 38.86
CA SER A 141 21.76 -2.34 39.65
C SER A 141 21.27 -3.07 40.89
N ASN A 142 21.97 -4.13 41.30
CA ASN A 142 21.73 -4.90 42.52
C ASN A 142 20.28 -5.40 42.64
N ILE A 143 19.78 -6.06 41.60
CA ILE A 143 18.39 -6.50 41.50
C ILE A 143 18.24 -7.94 41.98
N SER A 144 17.33 -8.19 42.91
CA SER A 144 16.99 -9.55 43.38
C SER A 144 15.55 -9.96 43.10
N THR A 145 14.74 -9.06 42.51
CA THR A 145 13.32 -9.29 42.21
C THR A 145 12.93 -8.65 40.89
N SER A 146 11.89 -9.16 40.23
CA SER A 146 11.40 -8.61 38.96
C SER A 146 10.99 -7.15 39.09
N LEU A 147 11.26 -6.37 38.04
CA LEU A 147 11.00 -4.93 37.99
C LEU A 147 10.22 -4.56 36.72
N ALA A 148 9.17 -3.76 36.89
CA ALA A 148 8.49 -3.08 35.79
C ALA A 148 9.18 -1.74 35.52
N LEU A 149 9.74 -1.58 34.32
CA LEU A 149 10.38 -0.35 33.86
C LEU A 149 9.35 0.70 33.39
N GLY A 150 8.09 0.30 33.22
CA GLY A 150 7.04 1.13 32.64
C GLY A 150 7.28 1.39 31.15
N THR A 151 6.94 2.59 30.69
CA THR A 151 7.21 3.02 29.31
C THR A 151 8.63 3.53 29.17
N VAL A 152 9.39 2.93 28.26
CA VAL A 152 10.75 3.36 27.90
C VAL A 152 10.74 3.93 26.48
N LYS A 153 11.58 4.94 26.23
CA LYS A 153 11.65 5.63 24.93
C LYS A 153 13.10 5.85 24.49
N PRO A 154 13.45 5.59 23.21
CA PRO A 154 14.72 5.98 22.66
C PRO A 154 14.82 7.51 22.59
N ALA A 155 15.93 8.07 23.08
CA ALA A 155 16.17 9.52 23.07
C ALA A 155 16.77 10.02 21.74
N THR A 156 17.25 9.12 20.88
CA THR A 156 17.90 9.42 19.60
C THR A 156 17.27 8.60 18.48
N ALA A 157 17.46 9.05 17.24
CA ALA A 157 17.00 8.37 16.04
C ALA A 157 15.48 8.08 16.00
N ALA A 158 14.66 8.99 16.55
CA ALA A 158 13.19 8.91 16.54
C ALA A 158 12.60 8.52 15.17
N ARG A 159 13.10 9.13 14.10
CA ARG A 159 12.69 8.84 12.72
C ARG A 159 13.03 7.42 12.25
N ALA A 160 14.15 6.85 12.71
CA ALA A 160 14.46 5.44 12.42
C ALA A 160 13.45 4.50 13.09
N TRP A 161 13.07 4.78 14.35
CA TRP A 161 12.03 4.01 15.05
C TRP A 161 10.66 4.18 14.41
N HIS A 162 10.34 5.38 13.93
CA HIS A 162 9.10 5.64 13.20
C HIS A 162 9.04 4.89 11.87
N ALA A 163 10.06 4.99 11.02
CA ALA A 163 10.13 4.21 9.78
C ALA A 163 10.03 2.70 10.04
N PHE A 164 10.69 2.21 11.10
CA PHE A 164 10.66 0.80 11.49
C PHE A 164 9.23 0.32 11.80
N ASP A 165 8.50 1.06 12.63
CA ASP A 165 7.12 0.72 13.01
C ASP A 165 6.11 0.98 11.88
N THR A 166 6.39 1.91 10.98
CA THR A 166 5.58 2.12 9.77
C THR A 166 5.65 0.91 8.84
N VAL A 167 6.84 0.34 8.59
CA VAL A 167 7.00 -0.90 7.81
C VAL A 167 6.24 -2.08 8.42
N ASN A 168 6.10 -2.10 9.75
CA ASN A 168 5.32 -3.13 10.44
C ASN A 168 3.84 -3.16 9.99
N LEU A 169 3.26 -2.02 9.58
CA LEU A 169 1.90 -1.99 9.01
C LEU A 169 1.82 -2.85 7.75
N LEU A 170 2.72 -2.61 6.77
CA LEU A 170 2.77 -3.39 5.54
C LEU A 170 3.01 -4.88 5.82
N TRP A 171 3.95 -5.21 6.71
CA TRP A 171 4.25 -6.60 7.05
C TRP A 171 3.02 -7.30 7.66
N SER A 172 2.26 -6.63 8.51
CA SER A 172 1.05 -7.22 9.13
C SER A 172 -0.09 -7.48 8.13
N HIS A 173 -0.09 -6.82 6.97
CA HIS A 173 -1.13 -6.92 5.94
C HIS A 173 -0.72 -7.68 4.68
N ARG A 174 0.47 -8.27 4.64
CA ARG A 174 1.08 -8.94 3.46
C ARG A 174 0.34 -10.17 2.89
N ALA A 175 -0.82 -10.53 3.45
CA ALA A 175 -1.64 -11.69 3.07
C ALA A 175 -0.87 -13.04 3.01
N ASN A 176 0.12 -13.23 3.89
CA ASN A 176 0.84 -14.49 4.04
C ASN A 176 0.80 -14.97 5.50
N SER A 177 -0.09 -15.93 5.77
CA SER A 177 -0.23 -16.56 7.09
C SER A 177 0.59 -17.84 7.27
N THR A 178 1.24 -18.34 6.21
CA THR A 178 1.93 -19.63 6.23
C THR A 178 3.36 -19.50 6.77
N THR A 179 4.03 -18.40 6.43
CA THR A 179 5.42 -18.13 6.85
C THR A 179 5.55 -16.68 7.34
N PRO A 180 6.60 -16.36 8.13
CA PRO A 180 6.90 -14.97 8.50
C PRO A 180 7.38 -14.13 7.30
N CYS A 181 7.65 -14.74 6.15
CA CYS A 181 8.19 -14.06 4.96
C CYS A 181 7.16 -13.15 4.28
N TRP A 182 7.62 -12.29 3.38
CA TRP A 182 6.79 -11.25 2.76
C TRP A 182 5.68 -11.83 1.92
N THR A 183 5.95 -12.93 1.20
CA THR A 183 4.98 -13.51 0.27
C THR A 183 4.91 -15.03 0.39
N ALA A 184 3.84 -15.62 -0.11
CA ALA A 184 3.68 -17.08 -0.17
C ALA A 184 4.70 -17.78 -1.09
N ALA A 185 5.36 -17.04 -2.00
CA ALA A 185 6.46 -17.57 -2.82
C ALA A 185 7.71 -17.88 -1.98
N GLU A 186 7.85 -17.25 -0.81
CA GLU A 186 8.93 -17.47 0.15
C GLU A 186 8.54 -18.56 1.17
N ALA A 187 8.60 -19.81 0.73
CA ALA A 187 8.13 -20.96 1.52
C ALA A 187 9.03 -21.33 2.72
N ASN A 188 10.30 -20.93 2.72
CA ASN A 188 11.23 -21.25 3.80
C ASN A 188 11.36 -20.07 4.79
N ALA A 189 10.82 -20.24 5.99
CA ALA A 189 10.86 -19.26 7.07
C ALA A 189 12.28 -18.86 7.52
N ALA A 190 13.29 -19.68 7.23
CA ALA A 190 14.69 -19.39 7.56
C ALA A 190 15.42 -18.54 6.51
N THR A 191 14.79 -18.27 5.35
CA THR A 191 15.41 -17.54 4.23
C THR A 191 14.50 -16.45 3.69
N CYS A 192 13.70 -15.82 4.56
CA CYS A 192 12.89 -14.68 4.15
C CYS A 192 13.79 -13.55 3.64
N THR A 193 13.36 -12.86 2.58
CA THR A 193 14.03 -11.65 2.12
C THR A 193 13.94 -10.57 3.19
N THR A 194 15.08 -9.97 3.54
CA THR A 194 15.12 -8.80 4.43
C THR A 194 14.88 -7.52 3.63
N LEU A 195 13.86 -6.74 4.02
CA LEU A 195 13.76 -5.32 3.63
C LEU A 195 14.70 -4.49 4.51
N THR A 196 15.60 -3.72 3.90
CA THR A 196 16.41 -2.72 4.62
C THR A 196 15.90 -1.32 4.31
N VAL A 197 15.44 -0.60 5.32
CA VAL A 197 15.27 0.85 5.21
C VAL A 197 16.58 1.51 5.61
N ARG A 198 17.23 2.18 4.65
CA ARG A 198 18.42 2.98 4.89
C ARG A 198 18.02 4.40 5.20
N TRP A 199 18.36 4.85 6.40
CA TRP A 199 18.11 6.21 6.84
C TRP A 199 19.20 6.65 7.81
N GLN A 200 19.57 7.93 7.79
CA GLN A 200 20.40 8.57 8.80
C GLN A 200 20.09 10.06 8.86
N SER A 201 20.35 10.69 10.00
CA SER A 201 20.18 12.15 10.15
C SER A 201 21.06 12.90 9.14
N GLY A 202 20.51 13.95 8.52
CA GLY A 202 21.15 14.71 7.45
C GLY A 202 21.22 14.00 6.09
N SER A 203 20.61 12.82 5.91
CA SER A 203 20.51 12.17 4.60
C SER A 203 19.80 13.06 3.59
N THR A 204 20.36 13.17 2.39
CA THR A 204 19.70 13.78 1.21
C THR A 204 19.40 12.73 0.14
N ASP A 205 19.59 11.44 0.46
CA ASP A 205 19.38 10.31 -0.44
C ASP A 205 18.02 9.68 -0.16
N GLY A 206 17.10 9.77 -1.11
CA GLY A 206 15.70 9.35 -0.96
C GLY A 206 14.69 10.41 -1.44
N PRO A 207 13.41 10.03 -1.54
CA PRO A 207 12.89 8.68 -1.36
C PRO A 207 13.04 7.85 -2.65
N TRP A 208 13.49 6.59 -2.54
CA TRP A 208 13.44 5.60 -3.64
C TRP A 208 13.74 4.17 -3.14
N TYR A 209 13.24 3.18 -3.88
CA TYR A 209 13.52 1.76 -3.69
C TYR A 209 14.52 1.20 -4.71
N ASP A 210 15.40 0.30 -4.26
CA ASP A 210 16.34 -0.44 -5.12
C ASP A 210 16.13 -1.97 -5.09
N LEU A 211 16.52 -2.63 -6.19
CA LEU A 211 16.34 -4.08 -6.35
C LEU A 211 17.25 -4.93 -5.45
N SER A 212 18.14 -4.31 -4.64
CA SER A 212 18.87 -4.97 -3.56
C SER A 212 18.05 -5.05 -2.27
N ASN A 213 16.74 -4.75 -2.33
CA ASN A 213 15.81 -4.74 -1.21
C ASN A 213 16.06 -3.61 -0.22
N THR A 214 16.52 -2.47 -0.73
CA THR A 214 16.79 -1.28 0.09
C THR A 214 15.84 -0.15 -0.27
N VAL A 215 15.20 0.42 0.73
CA VAL A 215 14.49 1.70 0.65
C VAL A 215 15.44 2.78 1.17
N HIS A 216 15.69 3.82 0.38
CA HIS A 216 16.51 4.96 0.76
C HIS A 216 15.61 6.12 1.12
N LEU A 217 15.84 6.71 2.30
CA LEU A 217 15.05 7.82 2.82
C LEU A 217 15.94 9.01 3.15
N ALA A 218 15.52 10.19 2.69
CA ALA A 218 16.09 11.45 3.13
C ALA A 218 15.73 11.70 4.61
N ASP A 219 16.41 12.65 5.23
CA ASP A 219 16.31 12.86 6.68
C ASP A 219 14.85 13.04 7.14
N ALA A 220 14.06 13.84 6.43
CA ALA A 220 12.68 14.12 6.81
C ALA A 220 11.66 13.05 6.40
N ASP A 221 12.02 12.11 5.51
CA ASP A 221 11.04 11.19 4.89
C ASP A 221 10.31 10.30 5.88
N PRO A 222 10.93 9.79 6.97
CA PRO A 222 10.19 9.06 7.97
C PRO A 222 9.06 9.85 8.64
N ASP A 223 9.06 11.19 8.60
CA ASP A 223 7.94 11.98 9.11
C ASP A 223 6.63 11.67 8.36
N SER A 224 6.71 11.17 7.11
CA SER A 224 5.58 10.68 6.32
C SER A 224 5.54 9.14 6.28
N GLU A 225 4.48 8.59 6.85
CA GLU A 225 4.12 7.19 6.77
C GLU A 225 3.77 6.78 5.34
N HIS A 226 3.13 7.68 4.57
CA HIS A 226 2.87 7.43 3.14
C HIS A 226 4.17 7.25 2.36
N THR A 227 5.18 8.10 2.59
CA THR A 227 6.47 8.00 1.89
C THR A 227 7.20 6.71 2.27
N VAL A 228 7.25 6.35 3.56
CA VAL A 228 7.88 5.08 3.99
C VAL A 228 7.14 3.86 3.41
N LEU A 229 5.80 3.86 3.44
CA LEU A 229 4.98 2.76 2.92
C LEU A 229 5.00 2.68 1.40
N HIS A 230 5.07 3.80 0.69
CA HIS A 230 5.17 3.85 -0.77
C HIS A 230 6.43 3.11 -1.23
N GLU A 231 7.60 3.49 -0.70
CA GLU A 231 8.86 2.84 -1.08
C GLU A 231 8.91 1.37 -0.65
N SER A 232 8.34 1.06 0.52
CA SER A 232 8.17 -0.32 0.98
C SER A 232 7.17 -1.10 0.11
N GLY A 233 6.22 -0.40 -0.51
CA GLY A 233 5.25 -0.92 -1.47
C GLY A 233 5.93 -1.39 -2.75
N HIS A 234 6.91 -0.66 -3.26
CA HIS A 234 7.75 -1.14 -4.37
C HIS A 234 8.54 -2.40 -4.00
N PHE A 235 9.14 -2.44 -2.81
CA PHE A 235 9.75 -3.67 -2.30
C PHE A 235 8.75 -4.83 -2.30
N PHE A 236 7.54 -4.60 -1.78
CA PHE A 236 6.53 -5.63 -1.69
C PHE A 236 6.07 -6.10 -3.08
N GLN A 237 5.84 -5.19 -4.02
CA GLN A 237 5.54 -5.53 -5.41
C GLN A 237 6.66 -6.37 -6.04
N ASN A 238 7.93 -6.02 -5.79
CA ASN A 238 9.06 -6.81 -6.24
C ASN A 238 9.03 -8.23 -5.67
N ARG A 239 8.70 -8.38 -4.39
CA ARG A 239 8.58 -9.72 -3.75
C ARG A 239 7.40 -10.51 -4.32
N LEU A 240 6.26 -9.87 -4.55
CA LEU A 240 5.10 -10.51 -5.19
C LEU A 240 5.48 -11.03 -6.57
N TYR A 241 6.31 -10.28 -7.30
CA TYR A 241 6.73 -10.66 -8.64
C TYR A 241 7.93 -11.62 -8.63
N ASN A 242 8.19 -12.29 -7.52
CA ASN A 242 9.30 -13.22 -7.34
C ASN A 242 10.65 -12.60 -7.80
N SER A 243 10.92 -11.37 -7.37
CA SER A 243 12.10 -10.58 -7.74
C SER A 243 12.18 -10.12 -9.21
N THR A 244 11.08 -10.21 -9.97
CA THR A 244 11.00 -9.76 -11.37
C THR A 244 10.23 -8.43 -11.44
N PHE A 245 10.82 -7.35 -10.94
CA PHE A 245 10.19 -6.02 -10.94
C PHE A 245 9.75 -5.61 -12.37
N PRO A 246 8.57 -4.95 -12.55
CA PRO A 246 8.11 -4.52 -13.86
C PRO A 246 9.11 -3.62 -14.60
N THR A 247 9.18 -3.73 -15.92
CA THR A 247 9.86 -2.72 -16.74
C THR A 247 9.03 -1.45 -16.77
N VAL A 248 9.51 -0.42 -16.07
CA VAL A 248 8.84 0.88 -15.99
C VAL A 248 9.38 1.84 -17.06
N THR A 249 8.51 2.58 -17.73
CA THR A 249 8.88 3.56 -18.76
C THR A 249 8.33 4.95 -18.41
N ASN A 250 9.05 6.02 -18.79
CA ASN A 250 8.64 7.42 -18.62
C ASN A 250 8.12 7.76 -17.21
N CYS A 251 8.88 7.40 -16.17
CA CYS A 251 8.45 7.54 -14.76
C CYS A 251 9.28 8.55 -13.96
N SER A 252 10.12 9.34 -14.63
CA SER A 252 10.88 10.42 -14.00
C SER A 252 10.91 11.65 -14.92
N PRO A 253 10.28 12.77 -14.51
CA PRO A 253 9.31 12.87 -13.41
C PRO A 253 8.01 12.11 -13.71
N HIS A 254 7.23 11.80 -12.67
CA HIS A 254 5.84 11.33 -12.77
C HIS A 254 4.93 12.18 -11.87
N TYR A 255 3.61 12.05 -12.03
CA TYR A 255 2.62 12.88 -11.34
C TYR A 255 1.34 12.09 -11.02
N ILE A 256 0.68 12.43 -9.91
CA ILE A 256 -0.59 11.81 -9.52
C ILE A 256 -1.70 12.12 -10.55
N GLN A 257 -1.79 13.35 -11.02
CA GLN A 257 -2.91 13.84 -11.84
C GLN A 257 -2.66 13.84 -13.36
N ALA A 258 -1.46 13.48 -13.81
CA ALA A 258 -1.06 13.55 -15.22
C ALA A 258 -0.46 12.23 -15.72
N VAL A 259 -0.58 12.04 -17.03
CA VAL A 259 -0.08 10.89 -17.76
C VAL A 259 1.44 10.84 -17.66
N SER A 260 1.94 9.68 -17.26
CA SER A 260 3.37 9.35 -17.31
C SER A 260 3.59 8.18 -18.28
N SER A 261 3.08 7.01 -17.92
CA SER A 261 2.89 5.85 -18.79
C SER A 261 2.01 4.82 -18.07
N ALA A 262 1.51 3.81 -18.79
CA ALA A 262 0.73 2.73 -18.16
C ALA A 262 1.56 1.87 -17.19
N THR A 263 2.86 1.71 -17.42
CA THR A 263 3.75 0.92 -16.55
C THR A 263 4.16 1.72 -15.31
N CYS A 264 4.38 3.03 -15.46
CA CYS A 264 4.63 3.95 -14.36
C CYS A 264 3.40 4.07 -13.46
N ALA A 265 2.24 4.41 -14.02
CA ALA A 265 1.00 4.54 -13.25
C ALA A 265 0.61 3.26 -12.49
N TRP A 266 0.90 2.08 -13.04
CA TRP A 266 0.70 0.81 -12.34
C TRP A 266 1.70 0.60 -11.18
N THR A 267 2.97 0.92 -11.39
CA THR A 267 4.03 0.69 -10.39
C THR A 267 3.92 1.68 -9.24
N GLU A 268 3.80 2.96 -9.55
CA GLU A 268 3.62 4.05 -8.57
C GLU A 268 2.24 3.96 -7.91
N GLY A 269 1.18 3.74 -8.69
CA GLY A 269 -0.17 3.64 -8.15
C GLY A 269 -0.39 2.40 -7.28
N PHE A 270 0.34 1.30 -7.51
CA PHE A 270 0.31 0.19 -6.55
C PHE A 270 0.92 0.58 -5.20
N ALA A 271 2.06 1.27 -5.20
CA ALA A 271 2.77 1.70 -4.00
C ALA A 271 1.97 2.75 -3.20
N ASP A 272 1.43 3.76 -3.88
CA ASP A 272 0.57 4.79 -3.30
C ASP A 272 -0.70 4.21 -2.71
N SER A 273 -1.40 3.35 -3.47
CA SER A 273 -2.59 2.67 -3.00
C SER A 273 -2.32 1.75 -1.82
N ALA A 274 -1.18 1.03 -1.82
CA ALA A 274 -0.80 0.20 -0.68
C ALA A 274 -0.65 1.05 0.58
N ALA A 275 0.05 2.18 0.50
CA ALA A 275 0.19 3.10 1.63
C ALA A 275 -1.18 3.61 2.12
N ALA A 276 -2.00 4.16 1.24
CA ALA A 276 -3.30 4.72 1.59
C ALA A 276 -4.28 3.66 2.11
N TYR A 277 -4.28 2.44 1.54
CA TYR A 277 -5.10 1.33 2.02
C TYR A 277 -4.74 0.94 3.46
N LEU A 278 -3.45 0.85 3.78
CA LEU A 278 -2.96 0.49 5.12
C LEU A 278 -3.23 1.58 6.15
N LEU A 279 -3.17 2.85 5.74
CA LEU A 279 -3.46 4.00 6.59
C LEU A 279 -4.97 4.32 6.68
N GLY A 280 -5.79 3.67 5.85
CA GLY A 280 -7.24 3.82 5.84
C GLY A 280 -7.70 5.17 5.26
N ASP A 281 -6.96 5.74 4.31
CA ASP A 281 -7.27 7.00 3.66
C ASP A 281 -7.27 6.93 2.12
N GLN A 282 -7.37 8.08 1.45
CA GLN A 282 -7.47 8.21 -0.01
C GLN A 282 -6.59 9.34 -0.54
N ARG A 283 -5.35 9.43 -0.06
CA ARG A 283 -4.41 10.49 -0.41
C ARG A 283 -2.97 10.03 -0.30
N TYR A 284 -2.06 10.82 -0.87
CA TYR A 284 -0.64 10.80 -0.55
C TYR A 284 -0.29 11.95 0.40
N VAL A 285 0.65 11.73 1.32
CA VAL A 285 1.20 12.76 2.23
C VAL A 285 2.71 12.82 2.04
N TRP A 286 3.26 14.02 1.81
CA TRP A 286 4.71 14.23 1.75
C TRP A 286 5.30 14.51 3.13
N SER A 287 6.62 14.38 3.25
CA SER A 287 7.41 14.59 4.48
C SER A 287 7.25 15.98 5.13
N ASP A 288 6.71 16.95 4.38
CA ASP A 288 6.39 18.30 4.87
C ASP A 288 4.96 18.44 5.42
N GLY A 289 4.15 17.39 5.34
CA GLY A 289 2.75 17.35 5.77
C GLY A 289 1.75 17.90 4.74
N SER A 290 2.21 18.32 3.56
CA SER A 290 1.32 18.57 2.44
C SER A 290 0.76 17.25 1.90
N SER A 291 -0.41 17.30 1.24
CA SER A 291 -1.07 16.08 0.77
C SER A 291 -1.85 16.29 -0.51
N TYR A 292 -2.04 15.22 -1.28
CA TYR A 292 -2.81 15.23 -2.52
C TYR A 292 -3.81 14.06 -2.56
N PRO A 293 -5.10 14.31 -2.83
CA PRO A 293 -6.13 13.27 -2.80
C PRO A 293 -6.10 12.40 -4.06
N PHE A 294 -6.45 11.12 -3.93
CA PHE A 294 -6.68 10.19 -5.04
C PHE A 294 -8.13 10.24 -5.55
N THR A 295 -8.74 11.43 -5.50
CA THR A 295 -10.08 11.67 -6.04
C THR A 295 -9.94 12.55 -7.27
N PRO A 296 -10.38 12.09 -8.45
CA PRO A 296 -10.28 12.87 -9.67
C PRO A 296 -10.96 14.23 -9.53
N ALA A 297 -10.27 15.28 -9.97
CA ALA A 297 -10.74 16.66 -9.91
C ALA A 297 -10.44 17.40 -11.22
N ALA A 298 -11.05 18.56 -11.40
CA ALA A 298 -10.88 19.36 -12.61
C ALA A 298 -9.38 19.61 -12.89
N GLY A 299 -8.96 19.42 -14.15
CA GLY A 299 -7.57 19.50 -14.57
C GLY A 299 -6.76 18.20 -14.48
N TRP A 300 -7.32 17.12 -13.92
CA TRP A 300 -6.73 15.78 -14.05
C TRP A 300 -6.82 15.27 -15.48
N GLN A 301 -5.87 14.43 -15.89
CA GLN A 301 -5.95 13.71 -17.16
C GLN A 301 -6.72 12.39 -17.01
N THR A 302 -7.05 11.74 -18.13
CA THR A 302 -7.95 10.58 -18.19
C THR A 302 -7.21 9.30 -18.58
N GLY A 303 -7.68 8.16 -18.07
CA GLY A 303 -7.15 6.82 -18.38
C GLY A 303 -6.20 6.26 -17.32
N ASP A 304 -5.80 5.01 -17.54
CA ASP A 304 -4.96 4.22 -16.62
C ASP A 304 -3.46 4.56 -16.65
N GLN A 305 -3.08 5.52 -17.50
CA GLN A 305 -1.72 6.06 -17.58
C GLN A 305 -1.48 7.20 -16.57
N VAL A 306 -2.53 7.58 -15.85
CA VAL A 306 -2.52 8.56 -14.77
C VAL A 306 -2.50 7.81 -13.45
N GLN A 307 -1.44 7.97 -12.67
CA GLN A 307 -1.21 7.27 -11.40
C GLN A 307 -2.42 7.38 -10.46
N GLY A 308 -2.88 8.60 -10.19
CA GLY A 308 -4.00 8.85 -9.28
C GLY A 308 -5.32 8.20 -9.72
N ASN A 309 -5.53 7.98 -11.01
CA ASN A 309 -6.71 7.27 -11.51
C ASN A 309 -6.60 5.77 -11.19
N VAL A 310 -5.40 5.19 -11.32
CA VAL A 310 -5.09 3.82 -10.86
C VAL A 310 -5.25 3.74 -9.34
N ASP A 311 -4.80 4.76 -8.60
CA ASP A 311 -4.91 4.79 -7.14
C ASP A 311 -6.35 4.75 -6.64
N GLY A 312 -7.14 5.70 -7.11
CA GLY A 312 -8.56 5.78 -6.76
C GLY A 312 -9.32 4.53 -7.20
N ALA A 313 -8.91 3.88 -8.30
CA ALA A 313 -9.51 2.64 -8.76
C ALA A 313 -9.15 1.46 -7.84
N LEU A 314 -7.87 1.25 -7.52
CA LEU A 314 -7.42 0.19 -6.62
C LEU A 314 -8.06 0.31 -5.23
N LEU A 315 -8.04 1.51 -4.64
CA LEU A 315 -8.63 1.75 -3.33
C LEU A 315 -10.15 1.47 -3.31
N ARG A 316 -10.89 1.82 -4.37
CA ARG A 316 -12.32 1.47 -4.48
C ARG A 316 -12.52 -0.03 -4.67
N LEU A 317 -11.72 -0.67 -5.52
CA LEU A 317 -11.80 -2.11 -5.73
C LEU A 317 -11.57 -2.86 -4.41
N TRP A 318 -10.49 -2.55 -3.69
CA TRP A 318 -10.17 -3.25 -2.44
C TRP A 318 -11.18 -2.97 -1.32
N ASN A 319 -11.55 -1.70 -1.11
CA ASN A 319 -12.40 -1.32 0.03
C ASN A 319 -13.90 -1.56 -0.20
N GLN A 320 -14.38 -1.47 -1.45
CA GLN A 320 -15.83 -1.43 -1.75
C GLN A 320 -16.32 -2.61 -2.59
N VAL A 321 -15.44 -3.23 -3.38
CA VAL A 321 -15.82 -4.32 -4.30
C VAL A 321 -15.32 -5.68 -3.81
N ASP A 322 -14.07 -5.75 -3.38
CA ASP A 322 -13.37 -7.01 -3.11
C ASP A 322 -13.40 -7.39 -1.62
N GLY A 323 -13.67 -6.41 -0.75
CA GLY A 323 -13.70 -6.54 0.71
C GLY A 323 -12.33 -6.52 1.39
N SER A 324 -11.26 -6.81 0.64
CA SER A 324 -9.87 -6.59 1.05
C SER A 324 -8.95 -6.63 -0.19
N TRP A 325 -7.69 -6.23 -0.01
CA TRP A 325 -6.65 -6.38 -1.04
C TRP A 325 -6.06 -7.81 -1.14
N ASP A 326 -6.41 -8.75 -0.25
CA ASP A 326 -5.68 -10.02 -0.08
C ASP A 326 -5.70 -10.89 -1.33
N ARG A 327 -6.84 -10.90 -2.05
CA ARG A 327 -6.96 -11.62 -3.32
C ARG A 327 -6.12 -10.97 -4.42
N THR A 328 -5.98 -9.65 -4.40
CA THR A 328 -5.04 -8.95 -5.30
C THR A 328 -3.62 -9.41 -5.01
N VAL A 329 -3.20 -9.36 -3.75
CA VAL A 329 -1.88 -9.83 -3.30
C VAL A 329 -1.63 -11.28 -3.74
N ALA A 330 -2.57 -12.20 -3.51
CA ALA A 330 -2.44 -13.60 -3.93
C ALA A 330 -2.28 -13.76 -5.45
N THR A 331 -3.02 -13.00 -6.26
CA THR A 331 -2.86 -13.05 -7.72
C THR A 331 -1.53 -12.48 -8.19
N LEU A 332 -1.07 -11.37 -7.60
CA LEU A 332 0.23 -10.76 -7.93
C LEU A 332 1.40 -11.63 -7.48
N ALA A 333 1.23 -12.50 -6.48
CA ALA A 333 2.24 -13.49 -6.10
C ALA A 333 2.43 -14.61 -7.14
N SER A 334 1.52 -14.74 -8.11
CA SER A 334 1.54 -15.79 -9.14
C SER A 334 1.57 -15.24 -10.58
N HIS A 335 1.43 -13.93 -10.74
CA HIS A 335 1.38 -13.24 -12.03
C HIS A 335 2.12 -11.90 -11.93
N THR A 336 2.80 -11.49 -12.99
CA THR A 336 3.60 -10.25 -13.01
C THR A 336 3.07 -9.25 -14.05
N PRO A 337 1.83 -8.76 -13.92
CA PRO A 337 1.28 -7.83 -14.91
C PRO A 337 2.11 -6.54 -14.95
N ALA A 338 2.38 -6.04 -16.15
CA ALA A 338 3.18 -4.82 -16.33
C ALA A 338 2.34 -3.54 -16.29
N THR A 339 1.01 -3.65 -16.39
CA THR A 339 0.08 -2.52 -16.44
C THR A 339 -1.18 -2.80 -15.65
N PHE A 340 -1.89 -1.75 -15.24
CA PHE A 340 -3.20 -1.87 -14.61
C PHE A 340 -4.22 -2.57 -15.52
N ALA A 341 -4.20 -2.28 -16.82
CA ALA A 341 -5.04 -2.95 -17.81
C ALA A 341 -4.84 -4.46 -17.83
N ASP A 342 -3.60 -4.93 -17.84
CA ASP A 342 -3.26 -6.34 -17.85
C ASP A 342 -3.67 -7.03 -16.54
N TRP A 343 -3.41 -6.37 -15.40
CA TRP A 343 -3.88 -6.87 -14.11
C TRP A 343 -5.41 -7.00 -14.09
N PHE A 344 -6.14 -5.92 -14.42
CA PHE A 344 -7.59 -5.90 -14.31
C PHE A 344 -8.24 -6.89 -15.27
N LYS A 345 -7.78 -6.97 -16.53
CA LYS A 345 -8.44 -7.77 -17.57
C LYS A 345 -8.05 -9.25 -17.52
N ASN A 346 -6.79 -9.54 -17.24
CA ASN A 346 -6.23 -10.88 -17.44
C ASN A 346 -5.87 -11.58 -16.13
N VAL A 347 -5.38 -10.86 -15.12
CA VAL A 347 -4.92 -11.46 -13.84
C VAL A 347 -6.03 -11.51 -12.80
N ARG A 348 -6.77 -10.42 -12.62
CA ARG A 348 -7.85 -10.31 -11.63
C ARG A 348 -8.90 -11.44 -11.75
N PRO A 349 -9.36 -11.87 -12.95
CA PRO A 349 -10.28 -13.01 -13.08
C PRO A 349 -9.70 -14.36 -12.65
N THR A 350 -8.37 -14.51 -12.53
CA THR A 350 -7.73 -15.78 -12.13
C THR A 350 -7.66 -15.97 -10.62
N ALA A 351 -8.09 -14.97 -9.83
CA ALA A 351 -8.22 -15.08 -8.39
C ALA A 351 -9.10 -16.27 -7.98
N VAL A 352 -8.93 -16.76 -6.75
CA VAL A 352 -9.74 -17.85 -6.20
C VAL A 352 -10.40 -17.38 -4.89
N PRO A 353 -11.74 -17.20 -4.87
CA PRO A 353 -12.65 -17.18 -6.03
C PRO A 353 -12.40 -15.98 -6.96
N PRO A 354 -12.79 -16.05 -8.25
CA PRO A 354 -12.56 -15.00 -9.24
C PRO A 354 -13.03 -13.62 -8.78
N LEU A 355 -12.21 -12.60 -9.01
CA LEU A 355 -12.60 -11.21 -8.81
C LEU A 355 -13.31 -10.69 -10.06
N SER A 356 -14.42 -9.98 -9.87
CA SER A 356 -15.22 -9.46 -10.99
C SER A 356 -14.45 -8.39 -11.77
N THR A 357 -14.62 -8.41 -13.10
CA THR A 357 -14.19 -7.37 -14.05
C THR A 357 -15.37 -6.66 -14.70
N THR A 358 -16.58 -6.88 -14.18
CA THR A 358 -17.84 -6.32 -14.67
C THR A 358 -18.64 -5.69 -13.52
N GLY A 359 -19.75 -5.02 -13.85
CA GLY A 359 -20.65 -4.44 -12.85
C GLY A 359 -19.95 -3.41 -11.97
N THR A 360 -20.03 -3.58 -10.65
CA THR A 360 -19.43 -2.67 -9.66
C THR A 360 -17.93 -2.50 -9.81
N ALA A 361 -17.21 -3.50 -10.35
CA ALA A 361 -15.79 -3.38 -10.64
C ALA A 361 -15.52 -2.38 -11.77
N LEU A 362 -16.35 -2.37 -12.83
CA LEU A 362 -16.25 -1.35 -13.88
C LEU A 362 -16.67 0.02 -13.36
N THR A 363 -17.72 0.09 -12.54
CA THR A 363 -18.13 1.35 -11.90
C THR A 363 -17.01 1.98 -11.06
N ALA A 364 -16.21 1.15 -10.37
CA ALA A 364 -15.05 1.61 -9.60
C ALA A 364 -13.97 2.24 -10.50
N LEU A 365 -13.78 1.71 -11.71
CA LEU A 365 -12.86 2.25 -12.71
C LEU A 365 -13.42 3.52 -13.37
N ASP A 366 -14.68 3.48 -13.82
CA ASP A 366 -15.33 4.60 -14.51
C ASP A 366 -15.38 5.85 -13.62
N THR A 367 -15.60 5.68 -12.31
CA THR A 367 -15.56 6.78 -11.32
C THR A 367 -14.17 7.44 -11.25
N ASN A 368 -13.12 6.72 -11.64
CA ASN A 368 -11.74 7.19 -11.71
C ASN A 368 -11.27 7.43 -13.16
N ALA A 369 -12.21 7.69 -14.07
CA ALA A 369 -11.91 8.04 -15.46
C ALA A 369 -11.07 6.98 -16.21
N ILE A 370 -11.26 5.70 -15.86
CA ILE A 370 -10.72 4.53 -16.57
C ILE A 370 -11.90 3.72 -17.11
N ASN A 371 -11.88 3.38 -18.40
CA ASN A 371 -12.94 2.59 -19.01
C ASN A 371 -12.43 1.31 -19.69
N TYR A 372 -12.73 0.16 -19.07
CA TYR A 372 -12.56 -1.18 -19.64
C TYR A 372 -13.87 -1.90 -19.93
N GLY A 373 -14.99 -1.18 -19.83
CA GLY A 373 -16.32 -1.74 -19.97
C GLY A 373 -16.66 -2.11 -21.42
N PRO A 374 -17.88 -2.66 -21.64
CA PRO A 374 -18.39 -2.87 -22.98
C PRO A 374 -18.36 -1.57 -23.78
N THR A 375 -18.32 -1.68 -25.10
CA THR A 375 -18.35 -0.51 -25.97
C THR A 375 -19.58 0.36 -25.66
N VAL A 376 -19.37 1.67 -25.49
CA VAL A 376 -20.47 2.65 -25.36
C VAL A 376 -21.33 2.70 -26.63
N VAL A 377 -20.84 2.17 -27.75
CA VAL A 377 -21.51 2.18 -29.03
C VAL A 377 -22.59 1.10 -29.09
N GLY A 378 -23.85 1.54 -29.21
CA GLY A 378 -24.97 0.63 -29.44
C GLY A 378 -25.40 -0.19 -28.22
N ASP A 379 -24.90 0.12 -27.03
CA ASP A 379 -25.30 -0.52 -25.77
C ASP A 379 -26.69 -0.06 -25.26
N ASN A 380 -27.34 0.83 -26.02
CA ASN A 380 -28.64 1.42 -25.74
C ASN A 380 -28.70 2.29 -24.47
N ALA A 381 -27.57 2.53 -23.80
CA ALA A 381 -27.47 3.32 -22.59
C ALA A 381 -27.05 4.77 -22.86
N TYR A 382 -27.20 5.62 -21.84
CA TYR A 382 -26.63 6.97 -21.81
C TYR A 382 -25.40 7.01 -20.91
N HIS A 383 -24.42 7.81 -21.31
CA HIS A 383 -23.12 7.91 -20.66
C HIS A 383 -22.73 9.35 -20.34
N ALA A 384 -22.08 9.59 -19.21
CA ALA A 384 -21.37 10.85 -19.01
C ALA A 384 -19.94 10.70 -19.56
N LEU A 385 -19.49 11.66 -20.38
CA LEU A 385 -18.17 11.62 -21.00
C LEU A 385 -17.25 12.65 -20.34
N SER A 386 -16.05 12.23 -19.97
CA SER A 386 -15.02 13.08 -19.37
C SER A 386 -13.71 12.93 -20.12
N ASN A 387 -12.97 14.02 -20.31
CA ASN A 387 -11.55 13.98 -20.71
C ASN A 387 -10.62 14.55 -19.63
N GLY A 388 -11.16 14.80 -18.43
CA GLY A 388 -10.38 15.11 -17.25
C GLY A 388 -11.22 15.08 -15.99
N GLY A 389 -10.64 14.59 -14.90
CA GLY A 389 -11.35 14.25 -13.66
C GLY A 389 -12.34 15.30 -13.20
N GLY A 390 -13.48 14.88 -12.65
CA GLY A 390 -14.47 15.79 -12.04
C GLY A 390 -15.23 16.73 -12.99
N VAL A 391 -14.95 16.74 -14.30
CA VAL A 391 -15.75 17.46 -15.30
C VAL A 391 -16.28 16.52 -16.40
N ALA A 392 -17.32 16.96 -17.10
CA ALA A 392 -17.96 16.22 -18.18
C ALA A 392 -18.35 17.11 -19.36
N LEU A 393 -18.49 16.47 -20.52
CA LEU A 393 -19.12 17.04 -21.71
C LEU A 393 -20.58 17.42 -21.40
N GLN A 394 -20.92 18.67 -21.65
CA GLN A 394 -22.25 19.22 -21.44
C GLN A 394 -22.72 20.01 -22.66
N ARG A 395 -24.03 19.93 -22.94
CA ARG A 395 -24.72 20.90 -23.80
C ARG A 395 -24.83 22.26 -23.11
N GLY A 396 -24.28 23.29 -23.74
CA GLY A 396 -24.37 24.68 -23.29
C GLY A 396 -25.81 25.17 -23.16
N GLY A 397 -26.07 25.97 -22.12
CA GLY A 397 -27.43 26.37 -21.74
C GLY A 397 -28.29 25.21 -21.24
N THR A 398 -27.72 24.02 -21.04
CA THR A 398 -28.38 22.79 -20.60
C THR A 398 -29.51 22.35 -21.55
N CYS A 399 -30.57 21.74 -21.02
CA CYS A 399 -31.76 21.39 -21.80
C CYS A 399 -32.73 22.57 -22.05
N SER A 400 -32.39 23.79 -21.59
CA SER A 400 -33.20 25.00 -21.73
C SER A 400 -32.68 26.00 -22.79
N GLY A 401 -31.52 25.74 -23.40
CA GLY A 401 -30.90 26.64 -24.37
C GLY A 401 -31.59 26.64 -25.76
N SER A 402 -31.26 27.65 -26.57
CA SER A 402 -31.68 27.75 -27.97
C SER A 402 -31.10 26.62 -28.84
N ILE A 403 -31.69 26.43 -30.02
CA ILE A 403 -31.17 25.54 -31.07
C ILE A 403 -30.70 26.42 -32.23
N PRO A 404 -29.43 26.33 -32.68
CA PRO A 404 -28.37 25.46 -32.18
C PRO A 404 -27.79 25.91 -30.82
N SER A 405 -27.08 24.99 -30.16
CA SER A 405 -26.27 25.26 -28.96
C SER A 405 -24.81 24.84 -29.20
N VAL A 406 -23.95 24.99 -28.20
CA VAL A 406 -22.52 24.62 -28.24
C VAL A 406 -22.17 23.69 -27.09
N ALA A 407 -21.11 22.90 -27.26
CA ALA A 407 -20.64 22.00 -26.21
C ALA A 407 -19.63 22.70 -25.30
N GLU A 408 -19.73 22.44 -24.01
CA GLU A 408 -18.89 22.99 -22.95
C GLU A 408 -18.52 21.91 -21.93
N PHE A 409 -17.49 22.17 -21.15
CA PHE A 409 -17.19 21.41 -19.95
C PHE A 409 -17.99 21.95 -18.77
N ALA A 410 -18.51 21.05 -17.94
CA ALA A 410 -19.13 21.41 -16.67
C ALA A 410 -18.71 20.42 -15.59
N ALA A 411 -18.88 20.81 -14.31
CA ALA A 411 -18.72 19.87 -13.21
C ALA A 411 -19.59 18.62 -13.44
N LEU A 412 -18.99 17.44 -13.25
CA LEU A 412 -19.65 16.16 -13.49
C LEU A 412 -20.89 16.03 -12.59
N ASP A 413 -22.05 15.87 -13.22
CA ASP A 413 -23.33 15.62 -12.57
C ASP A 413 -24.14 14.66 -13.44
N THR A 414 -24.06 13.38 -13.10
CA THR A 414 -24.69 12.28 -13.84
C THR A 414 -26.21 12.30 -13.77
N THR A 415 -26.80 13.18 -12.95
CA THR A 415 -28.26 13.37 -12.88
C THR A 415 -28.78 14.23 -14.03
N ARG A 416 -27.92 15.01 -14.70
CA ARG A 416 -28.32 15.97 -15.74
C ARG A 416 -28.47 15.34 -17.10
N ALA A 417 -29.65 15.50 -17.70
CA ALA A 417 -29.92 15.08 -19.07
C ALA A 417 -28.95 15.71 -20.11
N SER A 418 -28.47 16.93 -19.87
CA SER A 418 -27.51 17.63 -20.73
C SER A 418 -26.07 17.10 -20.67
N GLN A 419 -25.77 16.17 -19.76
CA GLN A 419 -24.47 15.48 -19.66
C GLN A 419 -24.57 13.98 -20.00
N ARG A 420 -25.75 13.51 -20.38
CA ARG A 420 -26.02 12.11 -20.70
C ARG A 420 -26.03 11.93 -22.20
N TRP A 421 -25.05 11.20 -22.72
CA TRP A 421 -24.79 11.04 -24.14
C TRP A 421 -25.02 9.61 -24.59
N LYS A 422 -25.75 9.43 -25.69
CA LYS A 422 -26.01 8.11 -26.27
C LYS A 422 -25.35 7.98 -27.64
N PHE A 423 -24.75 6.82 -27.87
CA PHE A 423 -24.00 6.49 -29.08
C PHE A 423 -24.80 5.51 -29.93
N THR A 424 -25.47 6.01 -30.96
CA THR A 424 -26.24 5.15 -31.88
C THR A 424 -25.42 4.83 -33.11
N ALA A 425 -25.20 3.54 -33.36
CA ALA A 425 -24.44 3.06 -34.51
C ALA A 425 -25.15 3.40 -35.83
N ASN A 426 -24.36 3.82 -36.81
CA ASN A 426 -24.73 3.91 -38.21
C ASN A 426 -24.31 2.63 -38.94
N GLY A 427 -24.90 2.35 -40.11
CA GLY A 427 -24.55 1.18 -40.92
C GLY A 427 -23.15 1.23 -41.58
N ASP A 428 -22.44 2.36 -41.46
CA ASP A 428 -21.12 2.60 -42.06
C ASP A 428 -19.96 2.53 -41.04
N GLY A 429 -20.22 2.01 -39.84
CA GLY A 429 -19.22 1.90 -38.76
C GLY A 429 -18.97 3.19 -37.97
N THR A 430 -19.65 4.30 -38.31
CA THR A 430 -19.69 5.52 -37.49
C THR A 430 -20.86 5.50 -36.51
N VAL A 431 -20.95 6.51 -35.66
CA VAL A 431 -22.04 6.71 -34.71
C VAL A 431 -22.60 8.13 -34.79
N ARG A 432 -23.80 8.30 -34.26
CA ARG A 432 -24.35 9.60 -33.87
C ARG A 432 -24.38 9.69 -32.35
N ILE A 433 -23.94 10.84 -31.83
CA ILE A 433 -23.84 11.10 -30.38
C ILE A 433 -24.80 12.24 -30.03
N TYR A 434 -25.72 12.01 -29.10
CA TYR A 434 -26.74 13.00 -28.71
C TYR A 434 -27.05 12.97 -27.22
N ASP A 435 -27.51 14.11 -26.70
CA ASP A 435 -27.88 14.28 -25.30
C ASP A 435 -29.24 13.63 -24.94
N SER A 436 -29.51 13.50 -23.64
CA SER A 436 -30.76 12.92 -23.11
C SER A 436 -31.83 13.99 -22.84
N CYS A 437 -31.68 15.21 -23.36
CA CYS A 437 -32.70 16.24 -23.19
C CYS A 437 -34.00 15.87 -23.90
N LEU A 438 -35.12 16.50 -23.50
CA LEU A 438 -36.43 16.28 -24.11
C LEU A 438 -36.42 16.48 -25.64
N ILE A 439 -35.62 17.44 -26.10
CA ILE A 439 -35.29 17.63 -27.52
C ILE A 439 -33.78 17.35 -27.67
N PRO A 440 -33.40 16.13 -28.09
CA PRO A 440 -32.01 15.76 -28.25
C PRO A 440 -31.32 16.58 -29.33
N LEU A 441 -30.09 17.02 -29.04
CA LEU A 441 -29.20 17.59 -30.05
C LEU A 441 -27.95 16.72 -30.22
N TYR A 442 -27.39 16.78 -31.43
CA TYR A 442 -26.32 15.91 -31.88
C TYR A 442 -25.00 16.67 -31.97
N LEU A 443 -23.92 16.04 -31.49
CA LEU A 443 -22.57 16.56 -31.64
C LEU A 443 -22.25 16.75 -33.13
N THR A 444 -21.92 17.97 -33.49
CA THR A 444 -21.64 18.38 -34.86
C THR A 444 -20.25 18.97 -34.93
N ALA A 445 -19.37 18.31 -35.68
CA ALA A 445 -17.97 18.73 -35.82
C ALA A 445 -17.85 20.05 -36.59
N PRO A 446 -16.93 20.95 -36.18
CA PRO A 446 -16.59 22.16 -36.90
C PRO A 446 -15.78 21.84 -38.16
N THR A 447 -15.68 22.79 -39.09
CA THR A 447 -14.89 22.66 -40.32
C THR A 447 -13.45 23.18 -40.19
N THR A 448 -13.09 23.75 -39.03
CA THR A 448 -11.75 24.27 -38.73
C THR A 448 -11.23 23.68 -37.43
N ALA A 449 -9.94 23.33 -37.39
CA ALA A 449 -9.28 22.90 -36.17
C ALA A 449 -9.37 24.00 -35.09
N GLY A 450 -9.59 23.60 -33.84
CA GLY A 450 -9.81 24.46 -32.69
C GLY A 450 -11.23 25.03 -32.61
N GLY A 451 -12.09 24.74 -33.59
CA GLY A 451 -13.50 25.18 -33.56
C GLY A 451 -14.28 24.51 -32.43
N GLN A 452 -15.19 25.25 -31.81
CA GLN A 452 -16.09 24.71 -30.79
C GLN A 452 -17.10 23.74 -31.43
N ILE A 453 -17.38 22.63 -30.74
CA ILE A 453 -18.41 21.68 -31.16
C ILE A 453 -19.78 22.35 -31.06
N SER A 454 -20.55 22.26 -32.14
CA SER A 454 -21.94 22.70 -32.16
C SER A 454 -22.89 21.53 -31.86
N LEU A 455 -24.05 21.84 -31.30
CA LEU A 455 -25.14 20.92 -31.06
C LEU A 455 -26.35 21.34 -31.89
N THR A 456 -26.78 20.46 -32.79
CA THR A 456 -27.84 20.76 -33.76
C THR A 456 -28.84 19.62 -33.84
N ALA A 457 -30.02 19.88 -34.41
CA ALA A 457 -31.02 18.84 -34.65
C ALA A 457 -30.46 17.74 -35.57
N VAL A 458 -31.02 16.53 -35.49
CA VAL A 458 -30.57 15.41 -36.31
C VAL A 458 -30.64 15.76 -37.80
N ASN A 459 -29.53 15.53 -38.50
CA ASN A 459 -29.48 15.55 -39.95
C ASN A 459 -28.83 14.26 -40.44
N LEU A 460 -29.66 13.37 -41.00
CA LEU A 460 -29.21 12.05 -41.41
C LEU A 460 -28.20 12.08 -42.57
N GLY A 461 -28.20 13.14 -43.38
CA GLY A 461 -27.24 13.37 -44.47
C GLY A 461 -25.97 14.11 -44.04
N ALA A 462 -25.92 14.68 -42.84
CA ALA A 462 -24.78 15.48 -42.39
C ALA A 462 -23.59 14.60 -41.98
N ALA A 463 -22.52 14.63 -42.78
CA ALA A 463 -21.30 13.87 -42.52
C ALA A 463 -20.53 14.37 -41.28
N ASN A 464 -20.69 15.65 -40.91
CA ASN A 464 -20.11 16.23 -39.69
C ASN A 464 -20.85 15.85 -38.39
N GLN A 465 -21.98 15.12 -38.47
CA GLN A 465 -22.64 14.50 -37.30
C GLN A 465 -22.28 13.03 -37.11
N LYS A 466 -21.39 12.48 -37.95
CA LYS A 466 -20.92 11.10 -37.86
C LYS A 466 -19.57 11.03 -37.15
N TRP A 467 -19.46 10.21 -36.11
CA TRP A 467 -18.24 10.08 -35.32
C TRP A 467 -17.74 8.64 -35.35
N GLN A 468 -16.44 8.45 -35.42
CA GLN A 468 -15.78 7.17 -35.21
C GLN A 468 -15.33 7.12 -33.75
N VAL A 469 -15.69 6.04 -33.06
CA VAL A 469 -15.27 5.78 -31.67
C VAL A 469 -14.17 4.73 -31.71
N THR A 470 -13.00 5.06 -31.17
CA THR A 470 -11.88 4.12 -31.08
C THR A 470 -11.50 3.95 -29.62
N GLN A 471 -11.63 2.75 -29.07
CA GLN A 471 -11.17 2.44 -27.72
C GLN A 471 -9.65 2.26 -27.71
N ASN A 472 -9.00 2.97 -26.81
CA ASN A 472 -7.57 2.95 -26.60
C ASN A 472 -7.20 1.86 -25.58
N SER A 473 -5.97 1.37 -25.64
CA SER A 473 -5.46 0.40 -24.65
C SER A 473 -5.43 0.96 -23.22
N SER A 474 -5.37 2.28 -23.07
CA SER A 474 -5.32 3.01 -21.80
C SER A 474 -6.67 3.16 -21.07
N GLY A 475 -7.71 2.45 -21.54
CA GLY A 475 -9.05 2.56 -20.98
C GLY A 475 -9.72 3.90 -21.28
N THR A 476 -9.49 4.43 -22.48
CA THR A 476 -10.10 5.68 -22.97
C THR A 476 -10.64 5.47 -24.38
N TYR A 477 -11.28 6.51 -24.93
CA TYR A 477 -11.80 6.57 -26.28
C TYR A 477 -11.28 7.83 -26.97
N THR A 478 -11.04 7.71 -28.27
CA THR A 478 -10.92 8.86 -29.17
C THR A 478 -12.17 8.95 -30.03
N LEU A 479 -12.70 10.15 -30.21
CA LEU A 479 -13.91 10.43 -30.97
C LEU A 479 -13.55 11.28 -32.19
N THR A 480 -13.43 10.67 -33.37
CA THR A 480 -12.97 11.35 -34.59
C THR A 480 -14.10 11.52 -35.59
N ASN A 481 -14.29 12.71 -36.13
CA ASN A 481 -15.23 12.92 -37.23
C ASN A 481 -14.54 12.61 -38.59
N PRO A 482 -14.93 11.55 -39.33
CA PRO A 482 -14.21 11.16 -40.53
C PRO A 482 -14.29 12.18 -41.68
N ALA A 483 -15.32 13.03 -41.70
CA ALA A 483 -15.50 14.03 -42.76
C ALA A 483 -14.54 15.21 -42.65
N THR A 484 -14.14 15.56 -41.42
CA THR A 484 -13.26 16.69 -41.12
C THR A 484 -11.85 16.24 -40.74
N GLY A 485 -11.69 14.99 -40.29
CA GLY A 485 -10.43 14.45 -39.76
C GLY A 485 -10.12 14.93 -38.34
N PHE A 486 -11.02 15.68 -37.69
CA PHE A 486 -10.81 16.22 -36.35
C PHE A 486 -11.37 15.29 -35.26
N ALA A 487 -10.62 15.17 -34.17
CA ALA A 487 -11.00 14.49 -32.94
C ALA A 487 -11.62 15.48 -31.93
N LEU A 488 -12.58 15.01 -31.14
CA LEU A 488 -13.15 15.73 -30.00
C LEU A 488 -12.03 16.05 -29.00
N ASP A 489 -11.91 17.33 -28.63
CA ASP A 489 -10.78 17.84 -27.87
C ASP A 489 -11.22 18.95 -26.92
N GLY A 490 -10.40 19.27 -25.92
CA GLY A 490 -10.58 20.47 -25.12
C GLY A 490 -9.85 20.38 -23.78
N ASN A 491 -9.77 21.52 -23.10
CA ASN A 491 -9.21 21.62 -21.76
C ASN A 491 -10.31 21.34 -20.73
N ALA A 492 -10.13 20.28 -19.93
CA ALA A 492 -11.07 19.77 -18.92
C ALA A 492 -11.26 20.72 -17.72
N THR A 493 -11.75 21.93 -17.99
CA THR A 493 -12.01 22.99 -17.02
C THR A 493 -13.44 23.47 -17.19
N ALA A 494 -14.23 23.48 -16.10
CA ALA A 494 -15.62 23.88 -16.15
C ALA A 494 -15.81 25.29 -16.76
N GLY A 495 -16.80 25.43 -17.64
CA GLY A 495 -17.09 26.64 -18.40
C GLY A 495 -16.27 26.80 -19.68
N GLN A 496 -15.26 25.96 -19.94
CA GLN A 496 -14.50 26.01 -21.19
C GLN A 496 -15.22 25.31 -22.33
N ALA A 497 -14.94 25.77 -23.55
CA ALA A 497 -15.47 25.18 -24.77
C ALA A 497 -14.90 23.77 -25.00
N VAL A 498 -15.76 22.86 -25.47
CA VAL A 498 -15.32 21.60 -26.08
C VAL A 498 -15.13 21.85 -27.57
N THR A 499 -13.98 21.45 -28.10
CA THR A 499 -13.52 21.76 -29.45
C THR A 499 -13.30 20.50 -30.29
N ALA A 500 -12.90 20.66 -31.55
CA ALA A 500 -12.30 19.59 -32.33
C ALA A 500 -10.96 20.02 -32.93
N ASN A 501 -9.96 19.14 -32.88
CA ASN A 501 -8.62 19.39 -33.41
C ASN A 501 -8.10 18.19 -34.21
N THR A 502 -6.99 18.35 -34.91
CA THR A 502 -6.28 17.23 -35.55
C THR A 502 -6.02 16.11 -34.55
N ALA A 503 -6.37 14.88 -34.92
CA ALA A 503 -6.15 13.71 -34.08
C ALA A 503 -4.66 13.54 -33.75
N SER A 504 -4.35 13.37 -32.47
CA SER A 504 -3.00 13.19 -31.96
C SER A 504 -3.02 12.26 -30.75
N ALA A 505 -2.29 11.14 -30.83
CA ALA A 505 -2.14 10.20 -29.72
C ALA A 505 -1.42 10.81 -28.50
N ALA A 506 -0.75 11.96 -28.67
CA ALA A 506 -0.09 12.69 -27.58
C ALA A 506 -1.00 13.73 -26.92
N SER A 507 -2.21 13.99 -27.45
CA SER A 507 -3.13 14.98 -26.88
C SER A 507 -3.96 14.37 -25.75
N ALA A 508 -3.66 14.74 -24.51
CA ALA A 508 -4.47 14.33 -23.36
C ALA A 508 -5.94 14.80 -23.45
N GLY A 509 -6.18 15.96 -24.10
CA GLY A 509 -7.53 16.51 -24.31
C GLY A 509 -8.40 15.66 -25.24
N GLN A 510 -7.80 14.71 -25.98
CA GLN A 510 -8.50 13.82 -26.90
C GLN A 510 -8.78 12.42 -26.31
N ASN A 511 -8.36 12.17 -25.07
CA ASN A 511 -8.62 10.93 -24.36
C ASN A 511 -9.88 11.07 -23.51
N TRP A 512 -10.96 10.40 -23.91
CA TRP A 512 -12.25 10.45 -23.23
C TRP A 512 -12.57 9.14 -22.51
N ALA A 513 -13.19 9.18 -21.35
CA ALA A 513 -13.74 8.01 -20.66
C ALA A 513 -15.23 8.20 -20.41
N SER A 514 -16.00 7.11 -20.45
CA SER A 514 -17.32 7.11 -19.81
C SER A 514 -17.11 7.01 -18.30
N VAL A 515 -17.71 7.92 -17.55
CA VAL A 515 -17.61 7.99 -16.08
C VAL A 515 -18.93 7.61 -15.41
N PHE A 516 -19.91 7.16 -16.19
CA PHE A 516 -21.25 6.77 -15.76
C PHE A 516 -22.03 6.08 -16.90
N SER A 517 -22.87 5.10 -16.58
CA SER A 517 -23.82 4.52 -17.52
C SER A 517 -25.22 4.38 -16.88
N ILE A 518 -26.28 4.74 -17.62
CA ILE A 518 -27.68 4.46 -17.26
C ILE A 518 -28.40 3.82 -18.45
N SER A 519 -28.99 2.64 -18.23
CA SER A 519 -29.75 1.90 -19.25
C SER A 519 -31.20 2.32 -19.35
#